data_AF-A0A126P8H2-F1
#
_entry.id   AF-A0A126P8H2-F1
#
_cell.length_a   1.000
_cell.length_b   1.000
_cell.length_c   1.000
_cell.angle_alpha   90.00
_cell.angle_beta   90.00
_cell.angle_gamma   90.00
#
_symmetry.space_group_name_H-M   'P 1'
#
loop_
_entity.id
_entity.type
_entity.pdbx_description
1 polymer ?
#
loop_
_entity_poly.entity_id
_entity_poly.type
_entity_poly.pdbx_seq_one_letter_code
_entity_poly.pdbx_strand_id
1 'polypeptide(L)' 'MTFATFFRPAALGLLLVGAAALPGCVSVAAYQKAYLNDEDMKLATKKVETSEVNFESYREGAGGANGGKVGGGCGCN' A
#
# COMPACT_ATOMS: atom_id res chain seq x y z
N MET A 1 -37.12 -17.99 15.75
CA MET A 1 -36.31 -16.74 15.71
C MET A 1 -35.01 -16.83 16.52
N THR A 2 -34.76 -17.92 17.25
CA THR A 2 -33.58 -18.13 18.13
C THR A 2 -32.34 -18.75 17.44
N PHE A 3 -32.50 -19.45 16.31
CA PHE A 3 -31.36 -20.04 15.58
C PHE A 3 -30.49 -18.96 14.88
N ALA A 4 -31.12 -17.92 14.32
CA ALA A 4 -30.41 -16.85 13.62
C ALA A 4 -29.58 -15.95 14.56
N THR A 5 -29.98 -15.80 15.82
CA THR A 5 -29.25 -15.03 16.84
C THR A 5 -28.07 -15.80 17.44
N PHE A 6 -28.09 -17.13 17.41
CA PHE A 6 -26.98 -17.99 17.84
C PHE A 6 -25.92 -18.20 16.74
N PHE A 7 -26.35 -18.26 15.47
CA PHE A 7 -25.43 -18.44 14.34
C PHE A 7 -24.68 -17.15 13.97
N ARG A 8 -25.25 -15.97 14.27
CA ARG A 8 -24.59 -14.66 14.07
C ARG A 8 -23.28 -14.47 14.85
N PRO A 9 -23.19 -14.71 16.17
CA PRO A 9 -21.93 -14.57 16.91
C PRO A 9 -20.91 -15.63 16.51
N ALA A 10 -21.36 -16.86 16.18
CA ALA A 10 -20.48 -17.90 15.67
C ALA A 10 -19.87 -17.55 14.31
N ALA A 11 -20.68 -17.03 13.37
CA ALA A 11 -20.20 -16.56 12.08
C ALA A 11 -19.27 -15.34 12.19
N LEU A 12 -19.54 -14.43 13.12
CA LEU A 12 -18.72 -13.23 13.37
C LEU A 12 -17.38 -13.58 14.03
N GLY A 13 -17.39 -14.56 14.96
CA GLY A 13 -16.17 -15.15 15.52
C GLY A 13 -15.32 -15.88 14.48
N LEU A 14 -15.95 -16.65 13.58
CA LEU A 14 -15.25 -17.35 12.51
C LEU A 14 -14.60 -16.38 11.51
N LEU A 15 -15.27 -15.27 11.18
CA LEU A 15 -14.73 -14.22 10.32
C LEU A 15 -13.52 -13.50 10.94
N LEU A 16 -13.57 -13.21 12.24
CA LEU A 16 -12.45 -12.60 12.97
C LEU A 16 -11.22 -13.52 13.02
N VAL A 17 -11.44 -14.82 13.28
CA VAL A 17 -10.35 -15.81 13.29
C VAL A 17 -9.77 -16.00 11.88
N GLY A 18 -10.62 -16.04 10.85
CA GLY A 18 -10.17 -16.16 9.45
C GLY A 18 -9.32 -14.97 8.98
N ALA A 19 -9.66 -13.75 9.39
CA ALA A 19 -8.90 -12.55 9.03
C ALA A 19 -7.50 -12.51 9.67
N ALA A 20 -7.33 -13.08 10.86
CA ALA A 20 -6.04 -13.11 11.56
C ALA A 20 -5.04 -14.13 10.97
N ALA A 21 -5.49 -15.08 10.15
CA ALA A 21 -4.66 -16.11 9.55
C ALA A 21 -4.00 -15.69 8.21
N LEU A 22 -4.32 -14.50 7.70
CA LEU A 22 -3.74 -14.00 6.45
C LEU A 22 -2.29 -13.55 6.68
N PRO A 23 -1.33 -13.97 5.84
CA PRO A 23 0.05 -13.50 5.95
C PRO A 23 0.12 -11.97 5.73
N GLY A 24 0.83 -11.27 6.61
CA GLY A 24 1.05 -9.82 6.54
C GLY A 24 2.33 -9.43 5.82
N CYS A 25 2.55 -8.13 5.63
CA CYS A 25 3.79 -7.58 5.10
C CYS A 25 4.96 -7.89 6.05
N VAL A 26 6.05 -8.45 5.51
CA VAL A 26 7.27 -8.76 6.27
C VAL A 26 8.39 -7.79 5.92
N SER A 27 9.26 -7.47 6.88
CA SER A 27 10.45 -6.67 6.63
C SER A 27 11.51 -7.50 5.89
N VAL A 28 11.96 -7.00 4.74
CA VAL A 28 12.99 -7.64 3.92
C VAL A 28 14.37 -7.17 4.38
N ALA A 29 15.31 -8.09 4.56
CA ALA A 29 16.68 -7.75 4.92
C ALA A 29 17.35 -6.90 3.84
N ALA A 30 18.20 -5.95 4.23
CA ALA A 30 18.76 -4.94 3.32
C ALA A 30 19.48 -5.54 2.08
N TYR A 31 20.17 -6.67 2.24
CA TYR A 31 20.88 -7.33 1.14
C TYR A 31 19.96 -8.02 0.13
N GLN A 32 18.76 -8.44 0.55
CA GLN A 32 17.77 -9.05 -0.34
C GLN A 32 17.02 -8.01 -1.17
N LYS A 33 17.01 -6.75 -0.72
CA LYS A 33 16.41 -5.65 -1.47
C LYS A 33 17.07 -5.45 -2.83
N ALA A 34 18.35 -5.76 -2.99
CA ALA A 34 19.02 -5.69 -4.29
C ALA A 34 18.33 -6.53 -5.40
N TYR A 35 17.63 -7.61 -5.04
CA TYR A 35 16.88 -8.44 -5.98
C TYR A 35 15.42 -8.00 -6.15
N LEU A 36 14.90 -7.20 -5.23
CA LEU A 36 13.55 -6.66 -5.28
C LEU A 36 13.53 -5.26 -5.92
N ASN A 37 14.61 -4.51 -5.80
CA ASN A 37 14.71 -3.12 -6.23
C ASN A 37 14.57 -3.00 -7.75
N ASP A 38 13.40 -2.52 -8.18
CA ASP A 38 13.12 -2.13 -9.55
C ASP A 38 13.29 -0.61 -9.71
N GLU A 39 13.71 -0.20 -10.90
CA GLU A 39 13.79 1.21 -11.31
C GLU A 39 12.42 1.89 -11.27
N ASP A 40 11.35 1.17 -11.58
CA ASP A 40 9.99 1.70 -11.55
C ASP A 40 9.44 1.88 -10.12
N MET A 41 10.06 1.26 -9.11
CA MET A 41 9.69 1.44 -7.70
C MET A 41 10.42 2.60 -7.02
N LYS A 42 11.28 3.33 -7.75
CA LYS A 42 11.91 4.53 -7.21
C LYS A 42 10.86 5.60 -6.98
N LEU A 43 10.88 6.18 -5.79
CA LEU A 43 10.07 7.32 -5.39
C LEU A 43 10.61 8.58 -6.08
N ALA A 44 10.54 8.64 -7.41
CA ALA A 44 11.02 9.75 -8.20
C ALA A 44 10.26 9.80 -9.52
N THR A 45 9.76 10.98 -9.87
CA THR A 45 9.08 11.19 -11.14
C THR A 45 10.07 11.00 -12.30
N LYS A 46 9.69 10.21 -13.30
CA LYS A 46 10.45 10.14 -14.55
C LYS A 46 10.41 11.50 -15.25
N LYS A 47 11.49 11.85 -15.96
CA LYS A 47 11.58 13.16 -16.64
C LYS A 47 10.45 13.40 -17.64
N VAL A 48 9.98 12.34 -18.30
CA VAL A 48 8.88 12.41 -19.27
C VAL A 48 7.53 12.70 -18.60
N GLU A 49 7.31 12.22 -17.38
CA GLU A 49 6.05 12.36 -16.62
C GLU A 49 5.96 13.68 -15.85
N THR A 50 7.01 14.52 -15.90
CA THR A 50 7.07 15.75 -15.09
C THR A 50 5.98 16.75 -15.48
N SER A 51 5.63 16.85 -16.76
CA SER A 51 4.52 17.73 -17.20
C SER A 51 3.16 17.24 -16.73
N GLU A 52 2.96 15.92 -16.68
CA GLU A 52 1.75 15.27 -16.21
C GLU A 52 1.55 15.53 -14.71
N VAL A 53 2.56 15.15 -13.92
CA VAL A 53 2.54 15.36 -12.48
C VAL A 53 2.38 16.84 -12.12
N ASN A 54 2.98 17.76 -12.87
CA ASN A 54 2.79 19.19 -12.64
C ASN A 54 1.33 19.61 -12.86
N PHE A 55 0.64 19.14 -13.91
CA PHE A 55 -0.77 19.51 -14.08
C PHE A 55 -1.63 18.96 -12.93
N GLU A 56 -1.39 17.72 -12.51
CA GLU A 56 -2.16 17.09 -11.42
C GLU A 56 -1.90 17.77 -10.08
N SER A 57 -0.63 18.09 -9.79
CA SER A 57 -0.24 18.78 -8.57
C SER A 57 -0.80 20.20 -8.52
N TYR A 58 -0.71 20.97 -9.61
CA TYR A 58 -1.19 22.34 -9.63
C TYR A 58 -2.72 22.46 -9.71
N ARG A 59 -3.40 21.57 -10.44
CA ARG A 59 -4.85 21.68 -10.68
C ARG A 59 -5.66 20.89 -9.66
N GLU A 60 -5.22 19.70 -9.28
CA GLU A 60 -5.95 18.76 -8.42
C GLU A 60 -5.34 18.67 -7.00
N GLY A 61 -4.19 19.32 -6.76
CA GLY A 61 -3.48 19.20 -5.49
C GLY A 61 -2.92 17.79 -5.25
N ALA A 62 -2.70 17.02 -6.31
CA ALA A 62 -2.23 15.64 -6.20
C ALA A 62 -0.80 15.59 -5.64
N GLY A 63 -0.65 14.92 -4.51
CA GLY A 63 0.63 14.58 -3.88
C GLY A 63 0.89 13.09 -4.02
N GLY A 64 1.71 12.71 -5.00
CA GLY A 64 2.06 11.32 -5.31
C GLY A 64 3.40 10.88 -4.71
N ALA A 65 3.80 9.65 -5.00
CA ALA A 65 5.01 8.97 -4.54
C ALA A 65 6.30 9.52 -5.22
N ASN A 66 6.50 10.83 -5.17
CA ASN A 66 7.48 11.56 -6.00
C ASN A 66 8.86 11.74 -5.33
N GLY A 67 9.03 11.24 -4.10
CA GLY A 67 10.25 11.35 -3.29
C GLY A 67 10.52 12.74 -2.71
N GLY A 68 9.62 13.70 -2.92
CA GLY A 68 9.70 15.05 -2.39
C GLY A 68 9.11 15.18 -0.98
N LYS A 69 9.21 16.37 -0.39
CA LYS A 69 8.64 16.68 0.95
C LYS A 69 7.13 16.41 1.05
N VAL A 70 6.41 16.53 -0.06
CA VAL A 70 4.94 16.41 -0.15
C VAL A 70 4.48 15.04 -0.65
N GLY A 71 5.41 14.11 -0.90
CA GLY A 71 5.13 12.90 -1.67
C GLY A 71 6.10 11.77 -1.38
N GLY A 72 5.87 11.04 -0.28
CA GLY A 72 6.63 9.86 0.09
C GLY A 72 5.91 8.56 -0.27
N GLY A 73 6.62 7.45 -0.19
CA GLY A 73 6.01 6.11 -0.22
C GLY A 73 6.76 5.17 0.70
N CYS A 74 6.32 3.91 0.76
CA CYS A 74 6.82 2.93 1.73
C CYS A 74 8.30 2.52 1.55
N GLY A 75 9.02 3.10 0.59
CA GLY A 75 10.47 2.96 0.46
C GLY A 75 10.91 1.50 0.31
N CYS A 76 10.19 0.73 -0.52
CA CYS A 76 10.53 -0.66 -0.79
C CYS A 76 11.81 -0.81 -1.65
N ASN A 77 12.36 0.30 -2.17
CA ASN A 77 13.70 0.39 -2.76
C ASN A 77 14.77 0.57 -1.66
#